data_AF-A0A246ITT8-F1
#
_entry.id   AF-A0A246ITT8-F1
#
_cell.length_a   1.000
_cell.length_b   1.000
_cell.length_c   1.000
_cell.angle_alpha   90.00
_cell.angle_beta   90.00
_cell.angle_gamma   90.00
#
_symmetry.space_group_name_H-M   'P 1'
#
loop_
_entity.id
_entity.type
_entity.pdbx_description
1 polymer ?
#
loop_
_entity_poly.entity_id
_entity_poly.type
_entity_poly.pdbx_seq_one_letter_code
_entity_poly.pdbx_strand_id
1 'polypeptide(L)'
;MDAVQVKGEKAIPADDPVFRYADQIGLPREFLHLAWAEFKARYTAEPVKGEKQKTYTDWRAVFRKAVREGWLKLWFLDGQEYALTTTGQQAQRVQRAELQGAPA
;
A
#
# COMPACT_ATOMS: atom_id res chain seq x y z
N MET A 1 18.60 -25.31 3.85
CA MET A 1 18.56 -23.92 4.36
C MET A 1 17.49 -23.24 3.53
N ASP A 2 16.25 -23.41 3.95
CA ASP A 2 15.07 -23.26 3.09
C ASP A 2 14.08 -22.34 3.76
N ALA A 3 13.97 -21.11 3.28
CA ALA A 3 12.82 -20.24 3.48
C ALA A 3 12.90 -19.01 2.55
N VAL A 4 12.69 -19.23 1.25
CA VAL A 4 12.26 -18.16 0.34
C VAL A 4 10.89 -18.56 -0.17
N GLN A 5 9.85 -18.19 0.58
CA GLN A 5 8.48 -18.19 0.07
C GLN A 5 7.70 -17.03 0.68
N VAL A 6 7.65 -15.90 -0.04
CA VAL A 6 6.41 -15.13 -0.18
C VAL A 6 6.25 -14.76 -1.64
N LYS A 7 5.37 -15.54 -2.27
CA LYS A 7 4.77 -15.46 -3.60
C LYS A 7 4.68 -14.01 -4.14
N GLY A 8 5.51 -13.69 -5.13
CA GLY A 8 5.46 -12.43 -5.85
C GLY A 8 4.38 -12.41 -6.92
N GLU A 9 3.57 -11.34 -6.92
CA GLU A 9 2.97 -10.74 -8.12
C GLU A 9 2.27 -9.43 -7.70
N LYS A 10 2.81 -8.23 -7.85
CA LYS A 10 4.13 -7.77 -8.29
C LYS A 10 4.55 -6.78 -7.20
N ALA A 11 5.58 -7.07 -6.43
CA ALA A 11 6.16 -6.06 -5.55
C ALA A 11 6.52 -4.82 -6.38
N ILE A 12 6.46 -3.63 -5.82
CA ILE A 12 7.07 -2.45 -6.44
C ILE A 12 8.59 -2.66 -6.35
N PRO A 13 9.35 -2.79 -7.47
CA PRO A 13 10.79 -2.80 -7.49
C PRO A 13 11.39 -1.73 -6.61
N ALA A 14 12.45 -2.12 -5.91
CA ALA A 14 13.15 -1.26 -4.98
C ALA A 14 13.66 0.05 -5.63
N ASP A 15 13.86 0.06 -6.95
CA ASP A 15 14.29 1.22 -7.73
C ASP A 15 13.14 2.15 -8.18
N ASP A 16 11.87 1.79 -7.91
CA ASP A 16 10.72 2.57 -8.35
C ASP A 16 10.77 4.00 -7.79
N PRO A 17 10.50 5.03 -8.62
CA PRO A 17 10.55 6.43 -8.20
C PRO A 17 9.70 6.78 -6.98
N VAL A 18 8.68 5.96 -6.66
CA VAL A 18 7.85 6.18 -5.46
C VAL A 18 8.65 6.15 -4.16
N PHE A 19 9.70 5.32 -4.08
CA PHE A 19 10.55 5.24 -2.89
C PHE A 19 11.40 6.51 -2.74
N ARG A 20 12.00 7.01 -3.84
CA ARG A 20 12.72 8.28 -3.83
C ARG A 20 11.82 9.45 -3.43
N TYR A 21 10.58 9.45 -3.91
CA TYR A 21 9.59 10.46 -3.52
C TYR A 21 9.24 10.39 -2.03
N ALA A 22 9.02 9.18 -1.49
CA ALA A 22 8.75 9.00 -0.07
C ALA A 22 9.91 9.49 0.80
N ASP A 23 11.16 9.16 0.44
CA ASP A 23 12.35 9.66 1.13
C ASP A 23 12.44 11.20 1.07
N GLN A 24 12.13 11.82 -0.09
CA GLN A 24 12.18 13.28 -0.26
C GLN A 24 11.19 14.04 0.63
N ILE A 25 10.01 13.50 0.86
CA ILE A 25 8.98 14.15 1.69
C ILE A 25 9.01 13.71 3.15
N GLY A 26 9.88 12.75 3.51
CA GLY A 26 9.94 12.17 4.85
C GLY A 26 8.81 11.19 5.18
N LEU A 27 8.18 10.57 4.17
CA LEU A 27 7.12 9.58 4.40
C LEU A 27 7.75 8.24 4.85
N PRO A 28 7.36 7.67 6.01
CA PRO A 28 7.89 6.40 6.47
C PRO A 28 7.68 5.26 5.47
N ARG A 29 8.69 4.39 5.30
CA ARG A 29 8.60 3.24 4.38
C ARG A 29 7.46 2.31 4.77
N GLU A 30 7.18 2.13 6.06
CA GLU A 30 6.04 1.33 6.52
C GLU A 30 4.70 1.89 6.03
N PHE A 31 4.53 3.21 5.95
CA PHE A 31 3.29 3.82 5.47
C PHE A 31 3.13 3.61 3.97
N LEU A 32 4.23 3.62 3.23
CA LEU A 32 4.22 3.32 1.81
C LEU A 32 3.90 1.83 1.54
N HIS A 33 4.45 0.91 2.34
CA HIS A 33 4.09 -0.51 2.27
C HIS A 33 2.62 -0.74 2.63
N LEU A 34 2.12 -0.04 3.65
CA LEU A 34 0.72 -0.05 4.04
C LEU A 34 -0.18 0.44 2.88
N ALA A 35 0.20 1.56 2.24
CA ALA A 35 -0.50 2.06 1.06
C ALA A 35 -0.51 1.06 -0.08
N TRP A 36 0.60 0.34 -0.33
CA TRP A 36 0.65 -0.67 -1.38
C TRP A 36 -0.29 -1.85 -1.10
N ALA A 37 -0.31 -2.33 0.15
CA ALA A 37 -1.22 -3.39 0.56
C ALA A 37 -2.70 -2.98 0.38
N GLU A 38 -3.08 -1.81 0.90
CA GLU A 38 -4.44 -1.27 0.79
C GLU A 38 -4.82 -0.96 -0.66
N PHE A 39 -3.88 -0.43 -1.46
CA PHE A 39 -4.10 -0.16 -2.87
C PHE A 39 -4.39 -1.46 -3.63
N LYS A 40 -3.59 -2.51 -3.44
CA LYS A 40 -3.89 -3.81 -4.04
C LYS A 40 -5.27 -4.31 -3.60
N ALA A 41 -5.53 -4.38 -2.29
CA ALA A 41 -6.81 -4.86 -1.76
C ALA A 41 -8.00 -4.14 -2.38
N ARG A 42 -7.97 -2.81 -2.45
CA ARG A 42 -9.07 -2.00 -3.01
C ARG A 42 -9.30 -2.21 -4.50
N TYR A 43 -8.24 -2.44 -5.26
CA TYR A 43 -8.30 -2.45 -6.71
C TYR A 43 -8.18 -3.85 -7.34
N THR A 44 -7.92 -4.89 -6.54
CA THR A 44 -7.98 -6.30 -6.94
C THR A 44 -9.11 -7.05 -6.23
N ALA A 45 -9.86 -6.43 -5.32
CA ALA A 45 -11.09 -7.00 -4.78
C ALA A 45 -12.07 -7.31 -5.91
N GLU A 46 -12.78 -8.43 -5.78
CA GLU A 46 -13.86 -8.76 -6.70
C GLU A 46 -14.88 -7.61 -6.71
N PRO A 47 -15.33 -7.17 -7.90
CA PRO A 47 -16.24 -6.05 -7.98
C PRO A 47 -17.57 -6.42 -7.32
N VAL A 48 -18.16 -5.48 -6.58
CA VAL A 48 -19.53 -5.65 -6.07
C VAL A 48 -20.46 -5.82 -7.26
N LYS A 49 -21.47 -6.69 -7.14
CA LYS A 49 -22.41 -7.05 -8.22
C LYS A 49 -22.93 -5.79 -8.94
N GLY A 50 -22.47 -5.56 -10.17
CA GLY A 50 -22.84 -4.42 -11.01
C GLY A 50 -21.70 -3.45 -11.33
N GLU A 51 -20.55 -3.57 -10.68
CA GLU A 51 -19.36 -2.75 -10.96
C GLU A 51 -18.41 -3.46 -11.95
N LYS A 52 -17.77 -2.69 -12.83
CA LYS A 52 -16.73 -3.21 -13.73
C LYS A 52 -15.39 -3.22 -13.02
N GLN A 53 -14.67 -4.33 -13.07
CA GLN A 53 -13.27 -4.39 -12.65
C GLN A 53 -12.49 -3.31 -13.40
N LYS A 54 -11.83 -2.42 -12.67
CA LYS A 54 -10.96 -1.41 -13.28
C LYS A 54 -9.70 -2.10 -13.78
N THR A 55 -9.48 -2.07 -15.10
CA THR A 55 -8.25 -2.54 -15.72
C THR A 55 -7.35 -1.34 -16.01
N TYR A 56 -6.24 -1.24 -15.29
CA TYR A 56 -5.20 -0.24 -15.60
C TYR A 56 -4.02 -0.93 -16.28
N THR A 57 -3.57 -0.36 -17.40
CA THR A 57 -2.40 -0.83 -18.13
C THR A 57 -1.11 -0.69 -17.31
N ASP A 58 -0.99 0.39 -16.52
CA ASP A 58 0.13 0.62 -15.59
C ASP A 58 -0.38 0.94 -14.18
N TRP A 59 -0.62 -0.11 -13.39
CA TRP A 59 -1.00 -0.01 -11.99
C TRP A 59 0.00 0.78 -11.13
N ARG A 60 1.26 0.85 -11.53
CA ARG A 60 2.32 1.51 -10.74
C ARG A 60 2.29 3.01 -10.96
N ALA A 61 1.99 3.47 -12.17
CA ALA A 61 1.70 4.87 -12.42
C ALA A 61 0.50 5.36 -11.59
N VAL A 62 -0.56 4.55 -11.53
CA VAL A 62 -1.73 4.87 -10.70
C VAL A 62 -1.37 4.88 -9.22
N PHE A 63 -0.58 3.92 -8.74
CA PHE A 63 -0.12 3.90 -7.35
C PHE A 63 0.73 5.12 -7.00
N ARG A 64 1.70 5.50 -7.85
CA ARG A 64 2.51 6.71 -7.68
C ARG A 64 1.65 7.96 -7.53
N LYS A 65 0.62 8.09 -8.38
CA LYS A 65 -0.35 9.18 -8.29
C LYS A 65 -1.15 9.13 -6.99
N ALA A 66 -1.61 7.94 -6.60
CA ALA A 66 -2.38 7.74 -5.37
C ALA A 66 -1.59 8.12 -4.11
N VAL A 67 -0.28 7.82 -4.07
CA VAL A 67 0.60 8.21 -2.96
C VAL A 67 0.80 9.73 -2.96
N ARG A 68 1.13 10.34 -4.10
CA ARG A 68 1.40 11.79 -4.20
C ARG A 68 0.18 12.65 -3.89
N GLU A 69 -1.01 12.22 -4.31
CA GLU A 69 -2.27 12.95 -4.08
C GLU A 69 -3.01 12.48 -2.81
N GLY A 70 -2.47 11.51 -2.08
CA GLY A 70 -3.04 10.99 -0.84
C GLY A 70 -4.46 10.42 -1.02
N TRP A 71 -4.69 9.62 -2.07
CA TRP A 71 -6.01 9.08 -2.42
C TRP A 71 -6.59 8.17 -1.33
N LEU A 72 -5.74 7.37 -0.70
CA LEU A 72 -6.16 6.40 0.31
C LEU A 72 -6.41 7.04 1.69
N LYS A 73 -6.00 8.30 1.89
CA LYS A 73 -6.17 9.06 3.14
C LYS A 73 -5.67 8.31 4.39
N LEU A 74 -4.56 7.57 4.26
CA LEU A 74 -4.01 6.74 5.33
C LEU A 74 -3.18 7.52 6.35
N TRP A 75 -2.65 8.68 5.97
CA TRP A 75 -1.84 9.52 6.84
C TRP A 75 -2.19 10.99 6.69
N PHE A 76 -1.74 11.75 7.68
CA PHE A 76 -1.75 13.20 7.72
C PHE A 76 -0.42 13.71 8.28
N LEU A 77 -0.12 15.00 8.09
CA LEU A 77 1.01 15.65 8.73
C LEU A 77 0.60 16.12 10.13
N ASP A 78 1.32 15.64 11.14
CA ASP A 78 1.25 16.11 12.53
C ASP A 78 2.53 16.91 12.82
N GLY A 79 2.47 18.22 12.58
CA GLY A 79 3.65 19.07 12.60
C GLY A 79 4.64 18.72 11.49
N GLN A 80 5.77 18.11 11.86
CA GLN A 80 6.83 17.69 10.93
C GLN A 80 6.81 16.18 10.63
N GLU A 81 6.00 15.40 11.35
CA GLU A 81 5.97 13.95 11.23
C GLU A 81 4.68 13.49 10.58
N TYR A 82 4.71 12.31 9.96
CA TYR A 82 3.51 11.67 9.45
C TYR A 82 2.87 10.78 10.51
N ALA A 83 1.58 10.98 10.74
CA ALA A 83 0.78 10.14 11.61
C ALA A 83 -0.33 9.41 10.82
N LEU A 84 -0.71 8.22 11.27
CA LEU A 84 -1.79 7.46 10.64
C LEU A 84 -3.15 8.05 11.02
N THR A 85 -4.01 8.23 10.02
CA THR A 85 -5.43 8.50 10.25
C THR A 85 -6.10 7.26 10.85
N THR A 86 -7.37 7.39 11.28
CA THR A 86 -8.17 6.22 11.68
C THR A 86 -8.19 5.13 10.60
N THR A 87 -8.34 5.52 9.32
CA THR A 87 -8.27 4.59 8.18
C THR A 87 -6.90 3.94 8.06
N GLY A 88 -5.82 4.70 8.23
CA GLY A 88 -4.46 4.16 8.28
C GLY A 88 -4.26 3.13 9.39
N GLN A 89 -4.75 3.43 10.60
CA GLN A 89 -4.64 2.51 11.74
C GLN A 89 -5.46 1.23 11.52
N GLN A 90 -6.65 1.33 10.91
CA GLN A 90 -7.46 0.15 10.56
C GLN A 90 -6.72 -0.74 9.54
N ALA A 91 -6.18 -0.14 8.48
CA ALA A 91 -5.39 -0.88 7.49
C ALA A 91 -4.16 -1.55 8.14
N GLN A 92 -3.47 -0.85 9.04
CA GLN A 92 -2.31 -1.40 9.75
C GLN A 92 -2.69 -2.61 10.62
N ARG A 93 -3.86 -2.56 11.28
CA ARG A 93 -4.37 -3.68 12.09
C ARG A 93 -4.73 -4.89 11.23
N VAL A 94 -5.34 -4.68 10.06
CA VAL A 94 -5.63 -5.77 9.09
C VAL A 94 -4.32 -6.42 8.65
N GLN A 95 -3.35 -5.63 8.17
CA GLN A 95 -2.06 -6.15 7.71
C GLN A 95 -1.32 -6.91 8.83
N ARG A 96 -1.37 -6.40 10.06
CA ARG A 96 -0.77 -7.09 11.21
C ARG A 96 -1.48 -8.40 11.54
N ALA A 97 -2.81 -8.44 11.48
CA ALA A 97 -3.58 -9.65 11.70
C ALA A 97 -3.30 -10.72 10.62
N GLU A 98 -3.18 -10.31 9.35
CA GLU A 98 -2.81 -11.20 8.23
C GLU A 98 -1.41 -11.81 8.42
N LEU A 99 -0.44 -11.03 8.88
CA LEU A 99 0.92 -11.52 9.19
C LEU A 99 0.95 -12.46 10.39
N GLN A 100 0.08 -12.26 11.39
CA GLN A 100 0.00 -13.08 12.61
C GLN A 100 -0.85 -14.35 12.44
N GLY A 101 -1.76 -14.37 11.46
CA GLY A 101 -2.65 -15.49 11.16
C GLY A 101 -2.15 -16.44 10.08
N ALA A 102 -0.95 -16.24 9.53
CA ALA A 102 -0.34 -17.17 8.57
C ALA A 102 0.08 -18.46 9.30
N PRO A 103 -0.44 -19.65 8.93
CA PRO A 103 0.01 -20.91 9.53
C PRO A 103 1.49 -21.13 9.21
N ALA A 104 2.25 -21.52 10.24
CA ALA A 104 3.64 -21.97 10.12
C ALA A 104 3.76 -23.23 9.25
#